data_AF-A0A3D5YXR8-F1
#
_entry.id   AF-A0A3D5YXR8-F1
#
_cell.length_a   1.000
_cell.length_b   1.000
_cell.length_c   1.000
_cell.angle_alpha   90.00
_cell.angle_beta   90.00
_cell.angle_gamma   90.00
#
_symmetry.space_group_name_H-M   'P 1'
#
loop_
_entity.id
_entity.type
_entity.pdbx_description
1 polymer ?
#
loop_
_entity_poly.entity_id
_entity_poly.type
_entity_poly.pdbx_seq_one_letter_code
_entity_poly.pdbx_strand_id
1 'polypeptide(L)'
;MEQLISYIAPSAPATRRPATGNELPVRVEIGFTPNWYRSKLGIDFSEQWHNDPKYRKETLISMRNELDTRFPGRKIGVLEENSIDLLTGVYGACTIAAIYGIPIIYSKNNWPNCIHQPLNDLEIKALTPPDLDNNPFFQKLMKQLDWIGKDQGKIIGFLNWQGVLNNAQRLRGEQLLIDMFVEPELVMHLMNCVCTTMIDAAKQLHKYQKRSHVDYQFFTVSNCLVNMISPEQYRDFVMPFDIKIAQAFGSLGIHNCAWNADPYMEYYAQIPNLGYIDMGIKSNMESAKKSFPKARRAIMYTPMDLNSKSLSQIRQDLERIAQLYAPCDVVLADIEDGMPDEKIIQLLNIVEKI
;
A
#
# COMPACT_ATOMS: atom_id res chain seq x y z
N MET A 1 14.69 4.55 -14.44
CA MET A 1 13.55 4.60 -13.51
C MET A 1 12.63 3.45 -13.87
N GLU A 2 12.48 2.49 -12.98
CA GLU A 2 11.59 1.34 -13.14
C GLU A 2 10.13 1.77 -12.94
N GLN A 3 9.23 1.35 -13.81
CA GLN A 3 7.79 1.52 -13.59
C GLN A 3 7.30 0.51 -12.55
N LEU A 4 6.36 0.92 -11.72
CA LEU A 4 5.69 0.02 -10.78
C LEU A 4 4.24 -0.19 -11.24
N ILE A 5 3.63 -1.29 -10.81
CA ILE A 5 2.23 -1.62 -11.04
C ILE A 5 1.55 -1.90 -9.70
N SER A 6 0.23 -1.71 -9.63
CA SER A 6 -0.56 -2.03 -8.44
C SER A 6 -0.44 -3.53 -8.14
N TYR A 7 -0.37 -3.92 -6.88
CA TYR A 7 -0.37 -5.32 -6.44
C TYR A 7 -1.15 -5.45 -5.13
N ILE A 8 -2.02 -6.45 -5.05
CA ILE A 8 -2.77 -6.78 -3.85
C ILE A 8 -2.61 -8.27 -3.56
N ALA A 9 -1.79 -8.61 -2.58
CA ALA A 9 -1.71 -9.98 -2.08
C ALA A 9 -3.03 -10.38 -1.36
N PRO A 10 -3.34 -11.68 -1.26
CA PRO A 10 -4.50 -12.12 -0.50
C PRO A 10 -4.49 -11.56 0.93
N SER A 11 -5.59 -10.90 1.31
CA SER A 11 -5.81 -10.23 2.59
C SER A 11 -4.87 -9.04 2.89
N ALA A 12 -4.23 -8.47 1.87
CA ALA A 12 -3.40 -7.27 2.02
C ALA A 12 -4.11 -5.99 1.53
N PRO A 13 -3.79 -4.82 2.12
CA PRO A 13 -4.06 -3.53 1.48
C PRO A 13 -3.28 -3.38 0.17
N ALA A 14 -3.72 -2.47 -0.70
CA ALA A 14 -3.04 -2.22 -1.97
C ALA A 14 -1.61 -1.72 -1.82
N THR A 15 -0.70 -2.39 -2.51
CA THR A 15 0.73 -2.06 -2.61
C THR A 15 1.17 -2.00 -4.08
N ARG A 16 2.48 -2.01 -4.32
CA ARG A 16 3.07 -1.98 -5.66
C ARG A 16 4.12 -3.07 -5.81
N ARG A 17 4.39 -3.42 -7.06
CA ARG A 17 5.51 -4.27 -7.46
C ARG A 17 6.15 -3.72 -8.74
N PRO A 18 7.39 -4.12 -9.07
CA PRO A 18 8.00 -3.81 -10.36
C PRO A 18 7.12 -4.26 -11.52
N ALA A 19 7.04 -3.43 -12.56
CA ALA A 19 6.46 -3.83 -13.83
C ALA A 19 7.34 -4.88 -14.52
N THR A 20 6.70 -5.86 -15.15
CA THR A 20 7.33 -6.87 -16.00
C THR A 20 7.59 -6.38 -17.41
N GLY A 21 6.93 -5.30 -17.84
CA GLY A 21 7.04 -4.70 -19.18
C GLY A 21 6.08 -5.29 -20.22
N ASN A 22 5.33 -6.35 -19.87
CA ASN A 22 4.35 -7.01 -20.73
C ASN A 22 2.91 -6.80 -20.23
N GLU A 23 2.67 -5.74 -19.44
CA GLU A 23 1.35 -5.45 -18.92
C GLU A 23 0.37 -5.10 -20.03
N LEU A 24 -0.89 -5.52 -19.83
CA LEU A 24 -1.99 -5.07 -20.67
C LEU A 24 -2.13 -3.53 -20.61
N PRO A 25 -2.63 -2.91 -21.71
CA PRO A 25 -2.91 -1.48 -21.74
C PRO A 25 -3.78 -1.04 -20.56
N VAL A 26 -4.84 -1.79 -20.27
CA VAL A 26 -5.62 -1.67 -19.04
C VAL A 26 -5.51 -2.96 -18.26
N ARG A 27 -4.97 -2.89 -17.05
CA ARG A 27 -4.84 -4.05 -16.16
C ARG A 27 -5.74 -3.86 -14.96
N VAL A 28 -6.49 -4.88 -14.60
CA VAL A 28 -7.26 -4.90 -13.35
C VAL A 28 -6.44 -5.54 -12.23
N GLU A 29 -6.43 -4.93 -11.07
CA GLU A 29 -5.91 -5.52 -9.83
C GLU A 29 -7.03 -5.55 -8.78
N ILE A 30 -7.22 -6.71 -8.14
CA ILE A 30 -8.33 -6.94 -7.21
C ILE A 30 -7.78 -7.41 -5.85
N GLY A 31 -8.33 -6.84 -4.78
CA GLY A 31 -8.06 -7.21 -3.41
C GLY A 31 -9.33 -7.52 -2.63
N PHE A 32 -9.23 -8.44 -1.68
CA PHE A 32 -10.33 -8.83 -0.80
C PHE A 32 -9.95 -8.59 0.66
N THR A 33 -10.92 -8.18 1.48
CA THR A 33 -10.68 -7.87 2.89
C THR A 33 -10.44 -9.14 3.73
N PRO A 34 -9.83 -9.02 4.92
CA PRO A 34 -9.74 -10.14 5.87
C PRO A 34 -11.12 -10.75 6.20
N ASN A 35 -12.16 -9.92 6.30
CA ASN A 35 -13.51 -10.38 6.53
C ASN A 35 -14.02 -11.28 5.40
N TRP A 36 -13.71 -10.95 4.14
CA TRP A 36 -14.06 -11.78 3.00
C TRP A 36 -13.43 -13.17 3.12
N TYR A 37 -12.15 -13.30 3.46
CA TYR A 37 -11.53 -14.64 3.59
C TYR A 37 -12.03 -15.40 4.82
N ARG A 38 -12.26 -14.70 5.94
CA ARG A 38 -12.78 -15.33 7.16
C ARG A 38 -14.15 -15.97 6.91
N SER A 39 -15.05 -15.29 6.20
CA SER A 39 -16.41 -15.82 5.98
C SER A 39 -16.42 -17.10 5.13
N LYS A 40 -15.47 -17.27 4.20
CA LYS A 40 -15.39 -18.45 3.32
C LYS A 40 -14.55 -19.58 3.92
N LEU A 41 -13.46 -19.23 4.60
CA LEU A 41 -12.43 -20.18 4.99
C LEU A 41 -12.26 -20.32 6.52
N GLY A 42 -12.98 -19.52 7.33
CA GLY A 42 -12.87 -19.55 8.79
C GLY A 42 -11.54 -19.02 9.34
N ILE A 43 -10.73 -18.37 8.51
CA ILE A 43 -9.38 -17.90 8.87
C ILE A 43 -9.46 -16.86 10.00
N ASP A 44 -8.57 -17.01 10.99
CA ASP A 44 -8.40 -16.06 12.08
C ASP A 44 -7.21 -15.13 11.79
N PHE A 45 -7.50 -13.84 11.60
CA PHE A 45 -6.53 -12.77 11.31
C PHE A 45 -5.99 -12.06 12.56
N SER A 46 -6.21 -12.63 13.75
CA SER A 46 -5.64 -12.13 14.99
C SER A 46 -4.10 -12.19 15.00
N GLU A 47 -3.50 -11.88 16.15
CA GLU A 47 -2.06 -11.75 16.31
C GLU A 47 -1.24 -12.90 15.70
N GLN A 48 -1.75 -14.14 15.77
CA GLN A 48 -1.08 -15.31 15.20
C GLN A 48 -0.81 -15.14 13.71
N TRP A 49 -1.77 -14.66 12.92
CA TRP A 49 -1.58 -14.47 11.47
C TRP A 49 -0.41 -13.54 11.15
N HIS A 50 -0.20 -12.52 11.98
CA HIS A 50 0.86 -11.52 11.80
C HIS A 50 2.22 -11.90 12.39
N ASN A 51 2.28 -12.89 13.28
CA ASN A 51 3.52 -13.25 13.98
C ASN A 51 4.01 -14.68 13.74
N ASP A 52 3.15 -15.55 13.22
CA ASP A 52 3.47 -16.94 12.87
C ASP A 52 3.47 -17.08 11.33
N PRO A 53 4.66 -17.06 10.69
CA PRO A 53 4.75 -17.18 9.24
C PRO A 53 4.34 -18.56 8.72
N LYS A 54 4.34 -19.61 9.56
CA LYS A 54 3.86 -20.94 9.17
C LYS A 54 2.34 -20.94 9.03
N TYR A 55 1.64 -20.46 10.07
CA TYR A 55 0.17 -20.31 10.01
C TYR A 55 -0.26 -19.36 8.88
N ARG A 56 0.49 -18.27 8.67
CA ARG A 56 0.25 -17.36 7.52
C ARG A 56 0.40 -18.08 6.18
N LYS A 57 1.44 -18.90 6.01
CA LYS A 57 1.66 -19.68 4.78
C LYS A 57 0.51 -20.65 4.50
N GLU A 58 0.11 -21.42 5.50
CA GLU A 58 -1.00 -22.39 5.39
C GLU A 58 -2.29 -21.70 4.97
N THR A 59 -2.62 -20.59 5.63
CA THR A 59 -3.84 -19.82 5.32
C THR A 59 -3.78 -19.14 3.94
N LEU A 60 -2.62 -18.62 3.51
CA LEU A 60 -2.46 -18.04 2.16
C LEU A 60 -2.60 -19.08 1.05
N ILE A 61 -2.18 -20.32 1.27
CA ILE A 61 -2.44 -21.42 0.32
C ILE A 61 -3.95 -21.65 0.20
N SER A 62 -4.67 -21.71 1.32
CA SER A 62 -6.13 -21.83 1.31
C SER A 62 -6.81 -20.65 0.60
N MET A 63 -6.34 -19.42 0.84
CA MET A 63 -6.87 -18.22 0.16
C MET A 63 -6.65 -18.28 -1.36
N ARG A 64 -5.47 -18.72 -1.81
CA ARG A 64 -5.18 -18.89 -3.24
C ARG A 64 -6.08 -19.94 -3.88
N ASN A 65 -6.25 -21.09 -3.24
CA ASN A 65 -7.14 -22.14 -3.73
C ASN A 65 -8.60 -21.66 -3.84
N GLU A 66 -9.07 -20.86 -2.87
CA GLU A 66 -10.41 -20.26 -2.91
C GLU A 66 -10.56 -19.27 -4.07
N LEU A 67 -9.54 -18.42 -4.30
CA LEU A 67 -9.52 -17.48 -5.42
C LEU A 67 -9.49 -18.21 -6.77
N ASP A 68 -8.68 -19.25 -6.91
CA ASP A 68 -8.59 -20.05 -8.14
C ASP A 68 -9.89 -20.82 -8.42
N THR A 69 -10.60 -21.26 -7.37
CA THR A 69 -11.90 -21.93 -7.49
C THR A 69 -12.99 -20.96 -7.93
N ARG A 70 -13.05 -19.74 -7.37
CA ARG A 70 -14.08 -18.74 -7.70
C ARG A 70 -13.80 -17.95 -8.97
N PHE A 71 -12.52 -17.70 -9.26
CA PHE A 71 -12.07 -16.85 -10.36
C PHE A 71 -11.04 -17.59 -11.23
N PRO A 72 -11.42 -18.72 -11.86
CA PRO A 72 -10.50 -19.58 -12.57
C PRO A 72 -9.78 -18.83 -13.70
N GLY A 73 -8.46 -19.00 -13.75
CA GLY A 73 -7.59 -18.41 -14.78
C GLY A 73 -7.26 -16.92 -14.59
N ARG A 74 -7.78 -16.26 -13.55
CA ARG A 74 -7.57 -14.80 -13.34
C ARG A 74 -6.28 -14.44 -12.61
N LYS A 75 -5.60 -15.41 -11.97
CA LYS A 75 -4.33 -15.23 -11.25
C LYS A 75 -4.35 -14.07 -10.23
N ILE A 76 -5.47 -13.88 -9.52
CA ILE A 76 -5.64 -12.79 -8.55
C ILE A 76 -4.65 -12.94 -7.38
N GLY A 77 -3.96 -11.85 -7.04
CA GLY A 77 -3.01 -11.81 -5.92
C GLY A 77 -1.72 -12.61 -6.10
N VAL A 78 -1.41 -13.05 -7.33
CA VAL A 78 -0.20 -13.80 -7.65
C VAL A 78 0.96 -12.86 -7.99
N LEU A 79 1.98 -12.85 -7.12
CA LEU A 79 3.21 -12.08 -7.33
C LEU A 79 4.15 -12.75 -8.35
N GLU A 80 4.49 -14.01 -8.09
CA GLU A 80 5.35 -14.88 -8.91
C GLU A 80 4.74 -16.29 -8.89
N GLU A 81 4.78 -16.99 -10.02
CA GLU A 81 4.26 -18.37 -10.09
C GLU A 81 5.05 -19.28 -9.14
N ASN A 82 4.35 -20.21 -8.48
CA ASN A 82 4.94 -21.18 -7.55
C ASN A 82 5.64 -20.59 -6.31
N SER A 83 5.48 -19.30 -6.02
CA SER A 83 6.07 -18.66 -4.83
C SER A 83 5.00 -18.06 -3.92
N ILE A 84 5.19 -18.11 -2.60
CA ILE A 84 4.23 -17.58 -1.62
C ILE A 84 4.74 -16.26 -1.06
N ASP A 85 3.96 -15.20 -1.24
CA ASP A 85 4.22 -13.91 -0.61
C ASP A 85 3.77 -13.96 0.85
N LEU A 86 4.75 -13.99 1.76
CA LEU A 86 4.54 -14.09 3.20
C LEU A 86 4.74 -12.74 3.93
N LEU A 87 5.05 -11.66 3.21
CA LEU A 87 5.32 -10.35 3.77
C LEU A 87 4.23 -9.32 3.48
N THR A 88 3.62 -9.38 2.30
CA THR A 88 2.61 -8.40 1.91
C THR A 88 1.37 -8.54 2.77
N GLY A 89 0.95 -7.42 3.36
CA GLY A 89 -0.19 -7.34 4.28
C GLY A 89 0.16 -7.56 5.76
N VAL A 90 1.38 -7.99 6.07
CA VAL A 90 1.82 -8.20 7.47
C VAL A 90 1.81 -6.87 8.23
N TYR A 91 1.22 -6.89 9.43
CA TYR A 91 0.96 -5.73 10.29
C TYR A 91 0.14 -4.58 9.69
N GLY A 92 -0.46 -4.75 8.50
CA GLY A 92 -1.26 -3.70 7.86
C GLY A 92 -0.50 -2.37 7.80
N ALA A 93 -1.11 -1.30 8.30
CA ALA A 93 -0.52 0.04 8.35
C ALA A 93 0.26 0.34 9.66
N CYS A 94 0.56 -0.68 10.49
CA CYS A 94 1.02 -0.46 11.87
C CYS A 94 2.54 -0.51 12.05
N THR A 95 3.30 -0.92 11.04
CA THR A 95 4.73 -1.23 11.17
C THR A 95 5.55 -0.11 11.80
N ILE A 96 5.43 1.13 11.30
CA ILE A 96 6.22 2.26 11.81
C ILE A 96 5.79 2.63 13.23
N ALA A 97 4.48 2.72 13.50
CA ALA A 97 3.98 3.01 14.85
C ALA A 97 4.45 1.95 15.87
N ALA A 98 4.48 0.67 15.48
CA ALA A 98 4.99 -0.41 16.32
C ALA A 98 6.52 -0.32 16.56
N ILE A 99 7.30 0.14 15.58
CA ILE A 99 8.73 0.46 15.78
C ILE A 99 8.89 1.57 16.83
N TYR A 100 8.00 2.57 16.83
CA TYR A 100 7.93 3.62 17.87
C TYR A 100 7.32 3.15 19.20
N GLY A 101 7.00 1.86 19.35
CA GLY A 101 6.49 1.29 20.60
C GLY A 101 4.98 1.41 20.80
N ILE A 102 4.23 1.91 19.81
CA ILE A 102 2.77 1.93 19.88
C ILE A 102 2.22 0.51 19.68
N PRO A 103 1.46 -0.06 20.63
CA PRO A 103 0.98 -1.42 20.51
C PRO A 103 -0.02 -1.61 19.35
N ILE A 104 0.00 -2.81 18.75
CA ILE A 104 -0.90 -3.21 17.67
C ILE A 104 -2.16 -3.86 18.28
N ILE A 105 -3.32 -3.42 17.83
CA ILE A 105 -4.63 -4.04 18.04
C ILE A 105 -4.92 -4.96 16.86
N TYR A 106 -5.04 -6.25 17.12
CA TYR A 106 -5.38 -7.26 16.11
C TYR A 106 -6.88 -7.56 16.10
N SER A 107 -7.40 -7.96 14.94
CA SER A 107 -8.79 -8.37 14.77
C SER A 107 -8.88 -9.72 14.06
N LYS A 108 -9.88 -10.53 14.40
CA LYS A 108 -10.11 -11.82 13.74
C LYS A 108 -10.55 -11.68 12.28
N ASN A 109 -11.15 -10.54 11.92
CA ASN A 109 -11.81 -10.32 10.63
C ASN A 109 -11.51 -8.96 10.00
N ASN A 110 -10.49 -8.24 10.47
CA ASN A 110 -10.12 -6.94 9.93
C ASN A 110 -8.60 -6.75 9.97
N TRP A 111 -8.08 -5.77 9.24
CA TRP A 111 -6.67 -5.40 9.33
C TRP A 111 -6.34 -4.90 10.74
N PRO A 112 -5.10 -5.11 11.20
CA PRO A 112 -4.66 -4.58 12.49
C PRO A 112 -4.65 -3.05 12.48
N ASN A 113 -4.85 -2.49 13.67
CA ASN A 113 -4.74 -1.06 13.92
C ASN A 113 -3.77 -0.78 15.08
N CYS A 114 -3.49 0.48 15.39
CA CYS A 114 -2.68 0.87 16.53
C CYS A 114 -3.57 1.31 17.70
N ILE A 115 -3.10 1.11 18.93
CA ILE A 115 -3.68 1.82 20.08
C ILE A 115 -3.56 3.32 19.84
N HIS A 116 -4.62 4.06 20.17
CA HIS A 116 -4.59 5.52 20.13
C HIS A 116 -3.90 6.05 21.39
N GLN A 117 -2.63 6.41 21.26
CA GLN A 117 -1.78 6.93 22.34
C GLN A 117 -0.94 8.09 21.79
N PRO A 118 -1.52 9.30 21.66
CA PRO A 118 -0.82 10.44 21.07
C PRO A 118 0.32 10.93 21.97
N LEU A 119 1.48 11.21 21.36
CA LEU A 119 2.63 11.81 22.00
C LEU A 119 2.38 13.29 22.31
N ASN A 120 2.82 13.74 23.48
CA ASN A 120 2.82 15.15 23.86
C ASN A 120 4.04 15.91 23.28
N ASP A 121 4.06 17.23 23.47
CA ASP A 121 5.08 18.11 22.86
C ASP A 121 6.50 17.79 23.34
N LEU A 122 6.66 17.45 24.62
CA LEU A 122 7.96 17.12 25.20
C LEU A 122 8.46 15.78 24.64
N GLU A 123 7.56 14.80 24.51
CA GLU A 123 7.87 13.50 23.91
C GLU A 123 8.29 13.65 22.44
N ILE A 124 7.60 14.50 21.67
CA ILE A 124 7.98 14.76 20.27
C ILE A 124 9.30 15.52 20.20
N LYS A 125 9.52 16.56 21.02
CA LYS A 125 10.78 17.33 21.03
C LYS A 125 11.99 16.46 21.37
N ALA A 126 11.81 15.43 22.20
CA ALA A 126 12.83 14.47 22.56
C ALA A 126 12.92 13.26 21.61
N LEU A 127 12.03 13.17 20.61
CA LEU A 127 11.94 12.03 19.73
C LEU A 127 13.20 11.92 18.86
N THR A 128 13.68 10.70 18.69
CA THR A 128 14.73 10.37 17.73
C THR A 128 14.30 9.15 16.90
N PRO A 129 14.84 8.96 15.69
CA PRO A 129 14.65 7.72 14.95
C PRO A 129 15.05 6.52 15.83
N PRO A 130 14.19 5.50 16.02
CA PRO A 130 14.51 4.35 16.85
C PRO A 130 15.69 3.54 16.31
N ASP A 131 16.54 3.04 17.20
CA ASP A 131 17.61 2.10 16.85
C ASP A 131 17.02 0.73 16.47
N LEU A 132 17.00 0.44 15.17
CA LEU A 132 16.40 -0.77 14.60
C LEU A 132 17.14 -2.06 15.01
N ASP A 133 18.44 -1.99 15.29
CA ASP A 133 19.24 -3.16 15.65
C ASP A 133 18.86 -3.68 17.05
N ASN A 134 18.41 -2.78 17.92
CA ASN A 134 17.94 -3.10 19.27
C ASN A 134 16.40 -3.04 19.42
N ASN A 135 15.66 -2.70 18.37
CA ASN A 135 14.20 -2.56 18.42
C ASN A 135 13.48 -3.93 18.49
N PRO A 136 12.76 -4.27 19.58
CA PRO A 136 12.16 -5.60 19.75
C PRO A 136 11.14 -5.99 18.66
N PHE A 137 10.32 -5.04 18.21
CA PHE A 137 9.34 -5.29 17.14
C PHE A 137 10.05 -5.58 15.82
N PHE A 138 11.01 -4.73 15.44
CA PHE A 138 11.75 -4.91 14.19
C PHE A 138 12.58 -6.20 14.21
N GLN A 139 13.25 -6.52 15.31
CA GLN A 139 13.99 -7.79 15.45
C GLN A 139 13.07 -9.02 15.36
N LYS A 140 11.82 -8.94 15.86
CA LYS A 140 10.82 -10.01 15.68
C LYS A 140 10.42 -10.18 14.21
N LEU A 141 10.24 -9.07 13.48
CA LEU A 141 10.00 -9.08 12.04
C LEU A 141 11.19 -9.70 11.28
N MET A 142 12.43 -9.32 11.60
CA MET A 142 13.64 -9.87 10.96
C MET A 142 13.77 -11.38 11.17
N LYS A 143 13.39 -11.89 12.36
CA LYS A 143 13.32 -13.34 12.63
C LYS A 143 12.27 -14.06 11.77
N GLN A 144 11.16 -13.41 11.43
CA GLN A 144 10.22 -13.98 10.45
C GLN A 144 10.87 -14.07 9.07
N LEU A 145 11.68 -13.09 8.65
CA LEU A 145 12.41 -13.14 7.38
C LEU A 145 13.40 -14.32 7.33
N ASP A 146 14.10 -14.60 8.44
CA ASP A 146 14.97 -15.78 8.54
C ASP A 146 14.20 -17.07 8.34
N TRP A 147 13.02 -17.18 8.95
CA TRP A 147 12.16 -18.34 8.79
C TRP A 147 11.68 -18.47 7.33
N ILE A 148 11.20 -17.37 6.73
CA ILE A 148 10.72 -17.33 5.34
C ILE A 148 11.85 -17.73 4.39
N GLY A 149 13.05 -17.19 4.56
CA GLY A 149 14.20 -17.54 3.72
C GLY A 149 14.57 -19.02 3.79
N LYS A 150 14.50 -19.65 4.98
CA LYS A 150 14.76 -21.09 5.15
C LYS A 150 13.68 -21.97 4.53
N ASP A 151 12.41 -21.57 4.64
CA ASP A 151 11.26 -22.38 4.22
C ASP A 151 10.92 -22.17 2.73
N GLN A 152 11.08 -20.96 2.19
CA GLN A 152 10.74 -20.61 0.80
C GLN A 152 11.94 -20.46 -0.13
N GLY A 153 13.17 -20.36 0.41
CA GLY A 153 14.39 -20.09 -0.37
C GLY A 153 14.53 -18.65 -0.89
N LYS A 154 13.41 -17.92 -0.99
CA LYS A 154 13.34 -16.49 -1.35
C LYS A 154 12.47 -15.72 -0.35
N ILE A 155 12.81 -14.46 -0.12
CA ILE A 155 12.04 -13.55 0.74
C ILE A 155 11.32 -12.52 -0.16
N ILE A 156 10.16 -12.91 -0.67
CA ILE A 156 9.34 -12.06 -1.56
C ILE A 156 8.25 -11.33 -0.78
N GLY A 157 7.76 -10.22 -1.34
CA GLY A 157 6.69 -9.41 -0.78
C GLY A 157 7.15 -8.10 -0.14
N PHE A 158 6.18 -7.32 0.35
CA PHE A 158 6.36 -5.90 0.66
C PHE A 158 5.63 -5.49 1.94
N LEU A 159 6.32 -4.79 2.85
CA LEU A 159 5.63 -4.16 3.98
C LEU A 159 4.94 -2.87 3.53
N ASN A 160 3.81 -2.57 4.18
CA ASN A 160 3.14 -1.30 3.98
C ASN A 160 3.72 -0.26 4.93
N TRP A 161 4.63 0.56 4.40
CA TRP A 161 5.35 1.59 5.17
C TRP A 161 4.52 2.84 5.45
N GLN A 162 3.37 3.00 4.77
CA GLN A 162 2.54 4.21 4.78
C GLN A 162 3.29 5.48 4.31
N GLY A 163 2.60 6.62 4.28
CA GLY A 163 3.20 7.94 4.07
C GLY A 163 3.66 8.56 5.39
N VAL A 164 4.56 9.56 5.31
CA VAL A 164 5.08 10.27 6.50
C VAL A 164 3.95 10.91 7.32
N LEU A 165 2.97 11.52 6.65
CA LEU A 165 1.82 12.15 7.30
C LEU A 165 0.95 11.12 8.04
N ASN A 166 0.70 9.97 7.42
CA ASN A 166 -0.09 8.88 8.01
C ASN A 166 0.56 8.36 9.30
N ASN A 167 1.88 8.16 9.28
CA ASN A 167 2.61 7.70 10.46
C ASN A 167 2.74 8.79 11.53
N ALA A 168 3.00 10.05 11.15
CA ALA A 168 3.01 11.16 12.08
C ALA A 168 1.67 11.33 12.79
N GLN A 169 0.55 11.19 12.06
CA GLN A 169 -0.79 11.27 12.64
C GLN A 169 -1.06 10.11 13.60
N ARG A 170 -0.55 8.90 13.33
CA ARG A 170 -0.64 7.78 14.28
C ARG A 170 0.08 8.06 15.60
N LEU A 171 1.19 8.81 15.56
CA LEU A 171 1.98 9.14 16.74
C LEU A 171 1.44 10.36 17.50
N ARG A 172 0.92 11.38 16.80
CA ARG A 172 0.50 12.65 17.41
C ARG A 172 -1.01 12.84 17.51
N GLY A 173 -1.79 12.00 16.84
CA GLY A 173 -3.23 12.17 16.72
C GLY A 173 -3.60 13.38 15.86
N GLU A 174 -4.85 13.82 15.99
CA GLU A 174 -5.43 14.96 15.27
C GLU A 174 -4.73 16.30 15.59
N GLN A 175 -4.07 16.41 16.74
CA GLN A 175 -3.31 17.59 17.14
C GLN A 175 -2.23 17.94 16.10
N LEU A 176 -1.75 16.97 15.33
CA LEU A 176 -0.81 17.19 14.23
C LEU A 176 -1.30 18.25 13.24
N LEU A 177 -2.60 18.28 12.94
CA LEU A 177 -3.18 19.23 11.98
C LEU A 177 -3.21 20.64 12.54
N ILE A 178 -3.37 20.78 13.86
CA ILE A 178 -3.30 22.06 14.57
C ILE A 178 -1.84 22.52 14.63
N ASP A 179 -0.92 21.61 14.95
CA ASP A 179 0.52 21.89 15.07
C ASP A 179 1.13 22.40 13.76
N MET A 180 0.59 22.03 12.59
CA MET A 180 1.01 22.61 11.30
C MET A 180 0.88 24.14 11.25
N PHE A 181 -0.02 24.73 12.04
CA PHE A 181 -0.22 26.17 12.12
C PHE A 181 0.51 26.80 13.30
N VAL A 182 0.52 26.14 14.46
CA VAL A 182 0.98 26.75 15.72
C VAL A 182 2.40 26.35 16.12
N GLU A 183 2.87 25.18 15.68
CA GLU A 183 4.17 24.58 16.04
C GLU A 183 4.80 23.87 14.81
N PRO A 184 5.00 24.57 13.67
CA PRO A 184 5.42 23.93 12.42
C PRO A 184 6.79 23.24 12.52
N GLU A 185 7.71 23.76 13.34
CA GLU A 185 9.01 23.14 13.58
C GLU A 185 8.87 21.79 14.28
N LEU A 186 7.92 21.65 15.21
CA LEU A 186 7.62 20.39 15.89
C LEU A 186 7.12 19.33 14.91
N VAL A 187 6.24 19.73 13.98
CA VAL A 187 5.75 18.86 12.90
C VAL A 187 6.89 18.39 12.01
N MET A 188 7.74 19.31 11.55
CA MET A 188 8.89 18.96 10.70
C MET A 188 9.87 18.04 11.42
N HIS A 189 10.10 18.24 12.71
CA HIS A 189 10.92 17.35 13.53
C HIS A 189 10.32 15.93 13.60
N LEU A 190 9.03 15.81 13.93
CA LEU A 190 8.32 14.53 13.97
C LEU A 190 8.38 13.81 12.62
N MET A 191 8.04 14.52 11.53
CA MET A 191 8.05 13.95 10.18
C MET A 191 9.45 13.53 9.74
N ASN A 192 10.50 14.26 10.13
CA ASN A 192 11.88 13.86 9.86
C ASN A 192 12.26 12.56 10.61
N CYS A 193 11.85 12.41 11.87
CA CYS A 193 12.08 11.19 12.63
C CYS A 193 11.40 9.99 11.96
N VAL A 194 10.12 10.14 11.61
CA VAL A 194 9.32 9.12 10.92
C VAL A 194 9.93 8.76 9.58
N CYS A 195 10.25 9.75 8.75
CA CYS A 195 10.86 9.55 7.42
C CYS A 195 12.19 8.79 7.51
N THR A 196 13.05 9.17 8.47
CA THR A 196 14.34 8.50 8.68
C THR A 196 14.14 7.04 9.07
N THR A 197 13.24 6.78 10.03
CA THR A 197 12.88 5.42 10.45
C THR A 197 12.33 4.57 9.29
N MET A 198 11.47 5.14 8.44
CA MET A 198 10.93 4.47 7.26
C MET A 198 12.04 4.08 6.26
N ILE A 199 12.95 5.01 5.96
CA ILE A 199 14.06 4.77 5.02
C ILE A 199 14.99 3.69 5.57
N ASP A 200 15.38 3.78 6.84
CA ASP A 200 16.33 2.86 7.44
C ASP A 200 15.73 1.45 7.55
N ALA A 201 14.48 1.32 8.00
CA ALA A 201 13.79 0.04 8.11
C ALA A 201 13.61 -0.64 6.74
N ALA A 202 13.21 0.12 5.71
CA ALA A 202 13.07 -0.43 4.36
C ALA A 202 14.42 -0.83 3.74
N LYS A 203 15.49 -0.04 3.94
CA LYS A 203 16.84 -0.42 3.51
C LYS A 203 17.31 -1.70 4.19
N GLN A 204 17.08 -1.85 5.49
CA GLN A 204 17.42 -3.08 6.22
C GLN A 204 16.61 -4.28 5.69
N LEU A 205 15.31 -4.12 5.44
CA LEU A 205 14.46 -5.15 4.82
C LEU A 205 15.01 -5.57 3.45
N HIS A 206 15.26 -4.62 2.55
CA HIS A 206 15.75 -4.91 1.19
C HIS A 206 17.13 -5.58 1.22
N LYS A 207 18.02 -5.16 2.12
CA LYS A 207 19.32 -5.81 2.33
C LYS A 207 19.15 -7.28 2.74
N TYR A 208 18.12 -7.60 3.53
CA TYR A 208 17.80 -8.96 3.92
C TYR A 208 17.24 -9.77 2.76
N GLN A 209 16.29 -9.20 2.00
CA GLN A 209 15.72 -9.82 0.80
C GLN A 209 16.80 -10.15 -0.24
N LYS A 210 17.79 -9.26 -0.41
CA LYS A 210 18.92 -9.45 -1.33
C LYS A 210 19.77 -10.66 -1.01
N ARG A 211 19.86 -11.10 0.26
CA ARG A 211 20.55 -12.34 0.66
C ARG A 211 19.89 -13.58 0.04
N SER A 212 18.62 -13.48 -0.30
CA SER A 212 17.83 -14.51 -0.98
C SER A 212 17.65 -14.25 -2.49
N HIS A 213 18.52 -13.42 -3.08
CA HIS A 213 18.50 -13.02 -4.50
C HIS A 213 17.26 -12.22 -4.94
N VAL A 214 16.56 -11.59 -4.00
CA VAL A 214 15.44 -10.68 -4.28
C VAL A 214 15.93 -9.24 -4.09
N ASP A 215 16.10 -8.49 -5.19
CA ASP A 215 16.72 -7.16 -5.19
C ASP A 215 15.71 -6.06 -5.53
N TYR A 216 14.79 -5.77 -4.61
CA TYR A 216 13.84 -4.68 -4.78
C TYR A 216 14.53 -3.31 -4.61
N GLN A 217 14.26 -2.41 -5.54
CA GLN A 217 14.86 -1.08 -5.59
C GLN A 217 13.82 0.04 -5.47
N PHE A 218 12.58 -0.26 -5.09
CA PHE A 218 11.51 0.72 -5.04
C PHE A 218 10.95 0.92 -3.63
N PHE A 219 10.28 2.05 -3.41
CA PHE A 219 9.51 2.30 -2.19
C PHE A 219 8.09 2.71 -2.54
N THR A 220 7.14 2.46 -1.64
CA THR A 220 5.75 2.90 -1.76
C THR A 220 5.38 3.78 -0.59
N VAL A 221 4.98 5.03 -0.88
CA VAL A 221 4.39 5.93 0.11
C VAL A 221 2.88 5.94 -0.02
N SER A 222 2.18 5.80 1.11
CA SER A 222 0.72 5.89 1.15
C SER A 222 0.26 7.22 1.72
N ASN A 223 -0.06 8.14 0.83
CA ASN A 223 -0.50 9.51 1.13
C ASN A 223 -2.01 9.62 1.35
N CYS A 224 -2.60 8.63 2.03
CA CYS A 224 -4.05 8.60 2.21
C CYS A 224 -4.61 9.70 3.13
N LEU A 225 -3.79 10.37 3.96
CA LEU A 225 -4.21 11.55 4.72
C LEU A 225 -3.92 12.89 4.01
N VAL A 226 -3.25 12.89 2.85
CA VAL A 226 -2.94 14.13 2.14
C VAL A 226 -4.21 14.85 1.67
N ASN A 227 -5.31 14.14 1.45
CA ASN A 227 -6.61 14.74 1.15
C ASN A 227 -7.21 15.58 2.30
N MET A 228 -6.62 15.55 3.51
CA MET A 228 -7.07 16.31 4.67
C MET A 228 -6.34 17.65 4.84
N ILE A 229 -5.32 17.93 4.04
CA ILE A 229 -4.52 19.16 4.09
C ILE A 229 -4.61 19.90 2.76
N SER A 230 -4.16 21.15 2.67
CA SER A 230 -4.11 21.87 1.39
C SER A 230 -2.91 21.44 0.53
N PRO A 231 -2.91 21.72 -0.79
CA PRO A 231 -1.75 21.49 -1.64
C PRO A 231 -0.48 22.25 -1.19
N GLU A 232 -0.64 23.44 -0.62
CA GLU A 232 0.48 24.22 -0.04
C GLU A 232 1.01 23.54 1.22
N GLN A 233 0.13 23.02 2.08
CA GLN A 233 0.56 22.24 3.24
C GLN A 233 1.25 20.93 2.83
N TYR A 234 0.80 20.27 1.75
CA TYR A 234 1.52 19.13 1.19
C TYR A 234 2.93 19.55 0.75
N ARG A 235 3.05 20.63 -0.03
CA ARG A 235 4.33 21.18 -0.50
C ARG A 235 5.27 21.49 0.66
N ASP A 236 4.76 22.10 1.72
CA ASP A 236 5.60 22.63 2.81
C ASP A 236 5.96 21.56 3.84
N PHE A 237 5.03 20.65 4.18
CA PHE A 237 5.23 19.69 5.27
C PHE A 237 5.50 18.26 4.80
N VAL A 238 4.95 17.80 3.67
CA VAL A 238 5.00 16.36 3.30
C VAL A 238 5.96 16.10 2.14
N MET A 239 5.87 16.90 1.09
CA MET A 239 6.67 16.79 -0.13
C MET A 239 8.19 16.72 0.12
N PRO A 240 8.79 17.48 1.07
CA PRO A 240 10.23 17.37 1.32
C PRO A 240 10.66 15.95 1.73
N PHE A 241 9.80 15.24 2.46
CA PHE A 241 10.06 13.88 2.91
C PHE A 241 9.75 12.83 1.82
N ASP A 242 8.71 13.05 1.00
CA ASP A 242 8.47 12.22 -0.19
C ASP A 242 9.67 12.29 -1.16
N ILE A 243 10.26 13.48 -1.36
CA ILE A 243 11.49 13.66 -2.14
C ILE A 243 12.66 12.93 -1.49
N LYS A 244 12.85 13.06 -0.17
CA LYS A 244 13.93 12.37 0.57
C LYS A 244 13.82 10.85 0.42
N ILE A 245 12.61 10.30 0.49
CA ILE A 245 12.35 8.87 0.26
C ILE A 245 12.65 8.52 -1.21
N ALA A 246 12.13 9.29 -2.17
CA ALA A 246 12.36 9.06 -3.60
C ALA A 246 13.85 9.06 -4.00
N GLN A 247 14.68 9.86 -3.32
CA GLN A 247 16.13 9.90 -3.53
C GLN A 247 16.85 8.71 -2.88
N ALA A 248 16.25 8.09 -1.86
CA ALA A 248 16.84 6.94 -1.15
C ALA A 248 16.62 5.60 -1.87
N PHE A 249 15.71 5.54 -2.84
CA PHE A 249 15.34 4.34 -3.60
C PHE A 249 15.37 4.60 -5.12
N GLY A 250 15.44 3.55 -5.93
CA GLY A 250 15.52 3.63 -7.39
C GLY A 250 14.21 4.03 -8.08
N SER A 251 13.05 3.75 -7.46
CA SER A 251 11.73 4.25 -7.89
C SER A 251 10.79 4.45 -6.71
N LEU A 252 9.83 5.36 -6.87
CA LEU A 252 8.79 5.63 -5.89
C LEU A 252 7.40 5.35 -6.47
N GLY A 253 6.54 4.69 -5.71
CA GLY A 253 5.10 4.64 -5.94
C GLY A 253 4.34 5.50 -4.94
N ILE A 254 3.44 6.36 -5.41
CA ILE A 254 2.55 7.16 -4.56
C ILE A 254 1.14 6.60 -4.61
N HIS A 255 0.59 6.30 -3.43
CA HIS A 255 -0.82 5.94 -3.26
C HIS A 255 -1.62 7.11 -2.71
N ASN A 256 -2.72 7.46 -3.36
CA ASN A 256 -3.64 8.53 -2.97
C ASN A 256 -5.04 7.99 -2.66
N CYS A 257 -5.22 6.70 -2.38
CA CYS A 257 -6.56 6.16 -2.14
C CYS A 257 -7.52 6.54 -3.32
N ALA A 258 -8.83 6.64 -3.09
CA ALA A 258 -9.81 6.94 -4.15
C ALA A 258 -10.25 8.41 -4.24
N TRP A 259 -9.44 9.36 -3.74
CA TRP A 259 -9.79 10.79 -3.74
C TRP A 259 -9.31 11.53 -5.00
N ASN A 260 -9.81 12.75 -5.21
CA ASN A 260 -9.47 13.57 -6.38
C ASN A 260 -8.06 14.15 -6.26
N ALA A 261 -7.12 13.66 -7.09
CA ALA A 261 -5.71 14.05 -7.02
C ALA A 261 -5.36 15.35 -7.75
N ASP A 262 -6.31 15.96 -8.48
CA ASP A 262 -6.06 17.14 -9.33
C ASP A 262 -5.27 18.26 -8.63
N PRO A 263 -5.61 18.68 -7.39
CA PRO A 263 -4.93 19.80 -6.74
C PRO A 263 -3.45 19.55 -6.43
N TYR A 264 -3.00 18.29 -6.43
CA TYR A 264 -1.66 17.89 -6.03
C TYR A 264 -0.78 17.44 -7.21
N MET A 265 -1.34 17.35 -8.42
CA MET A 265 -0.64 16.78 -9.56
C MET A 265 0.64 17.54 -9.91
N GLU A 266 0.62 18.88 -9.82
CA GLU A 266 1.79 19.71 -10.08
C GLU A 266 2.93 19.42 -9.09
N TYR A 267 2.61 19.19 -7.81
CA TYR A 267 3.60 18.87 -6.79
C TYR A 267 4.11 17.44 -6.95
N TYR A 268 3.22 16.47 -7.19
CA TYR A 268 3.62 15.09 -7.44
C TYR A 268 4.50 14.95 -8.69
N ALA A 269 4.30 15.77 -9.73
CA ALA A 269 5.10 15.73 -10.95
C ALA A 269 6.57 16.14 -10.72
N GLN A 270 6.86 16.83 -9.60
CA GLN A 270 8.20 17.24 -9.21
C GLN A 270 8.94 16.16 -8.41
N ILE A 271 8.26 15.09 -7.98
CA ILE A 271 8.90 14.00 -7.23
C ILE A 271 9.81 13.19 -8.16
N PRO A 272 11.11 13.04 -7.84
CA PRO A 272 12.03 12.30 -8.69
C PRO A 272 11.69 10.82 -8.70
N ASN A 273 12.07 10.12 -9.78
CA ASN A 273 11.95 8.66 -9.89
C ASN A 273 10.52 8.10 -9.66
N LEU A 274 9.47 8.91 -9.88
CA LEU A 274 8.08 8.49 -9.73
C LEU A 274 7.73 7.40 -10.76
N GLY A 275 7.68 6.15 -10.30
CA GLY A 275 7.39 4.96 -11.11
C GLY A 275 5.90 4.59 -11.14
N TYR A 276 5.13 5.06 -10.15
CA TYR A 276 3.69 4.80 -10.06
C TYR A 276 2.92 5.89 -9.31
N ILE A 277 1.69 6.17 -9.76
CA ILE A 277 0.73 7.00 -9.01
C ILE A 277 -0.71 6.51 -9.21
N ASP A 278 -1.50 6.51 -8.14
CA ASP A 278 -2.95 6.27 -8.22
C ASP A 278 -3.79 7.44 -7.75
N MET A 279 -5.07 7.41 -8.12
CA MET A 279 -6.06 8.45 -7.80
C MET A 279 -7.49 7.93 -7.99
N GLY A 280 -8.47 8.66 -7.48
CA GLY A 280 -9.89 8.39 -7.70
C GLY A 280 -10.36 8.70 -9.11
N ILE A 281 -11.44 8.04 -9.54
CA ILE A 281 -12.05 8.16 -10.89
C ILE A 281 -12.53 9.57 -11.27
N LYS A 282 -12.72 10.44 -10.27
CA LYS A 282 -13.12 11.85 -10.45
C LYS A 282 -11.96 12.78 -10.82
N SER A 283 -10.72 12.30 -10.73
CA SER A 283 -9.54 13.07 -11.14
C SER A 283 -9.47 13.21 -12.66
N ASN A 284 -8.84 14.28 -13.13
CA ASN A 284 -8.62 14.56 -14.54
C ASN A 284 -7.56 13.61 -15.13
N MET A 285 -8.04 12.53 -15.73
CA MET A 285 -7.20 11.48 -16.34
C MET A 285 -6.27 12.01 -17.44
N GLU A 286 -6.76 12.90 -18.31
CA GLU A 286 -5.93 13.44 -19.38
C GLU A 286 -4.79 14.32 -18.85
N SER A 287 -5.10 15.15 -17.84
CA SER A 287 -4.09 15.95 -17.13
C SER A 287 -3.07 15.05 -16.45
N ALA A 288 -3.51 14.06 -15.68
CA ALA A 288 -2.63 13.10 -15.03
C ALA A 288 -1.75 12.33 -16.03
N LYS A 289 -2.29 11.92 -17.18
CA LYS A 289 -1.51 11.26 -18.23
C LYS A 289 -0.41 12.17 -18.79
N LYS A 290 -0.70 13.46 -18.96
CA LYS A 290 0.28 14.47 -19.40
C LYS A 290 1.34 14.76 -18.33
N SER A 291 0.94 14.86 -17.06
CA SER A 291 1.82 15.18 -15.93
C SER A 291 2.73 14.03 -15.54
N PHE A 292 2.29 12.78 -15.72
CA PHE A 292 3.02 11.58 -15.31
C PHE A 292 3.34 10.65 -16.48
N PRO A 293 4.02 11.10 -17.55
CA PRO A 293 4.16 10.32 -18.78
C PRO A 293 5.02 9.05 -18.60
N LYS A 294 5.94 9.06 -17.62
CA LYS A 294 6.86 7.95 -17.35
C LYS A 294 6.39 7.01 -16.24
N ALA A 295 5.57 7.47 -15.31
CA ALA A 295 5.00 6.61 -14.27
C ALA A 295 3.91 5.72 -14.87
N ARG A 296 3.69 4.54 -14.33
CA ARG A 296 2.38 3.89 -14.52
C ARG A 296 1.36 4.62 -13.67
N ARG A 297 0.13 4.70 -14.17
CA ARG A 297 -0.96 5.36 -13.47
C ARG A 297 -2.02 4.36 -13.11
N ALA A 298 -2.81 4.62 -12.07
CA ALA A 298 -3.96 3.80 -11.75
C ALA A 298 -5.18 4.60 -11.31
N ILE A 299 -6.36 4.01 -11.56
CA ILE A 299 -7.64 4.49 -11.04
C ILE A 299 -8.09 3.53 -9.94
N MET A 300 -8.26 4.06 -8.74
CA MET A 300 -8.88 3.35 -7.62
C MET A 300 -10.39 3.33 -7.87
N TYR A 301 -10.90 2.18 -8.30
CA TYR A 301 -12.31 1.94 -8.57
C TYR A 301 -12.95 1.32 -7.33
N THR A 302 -13.77 2.09 -6.64
CA THR A 302 -14.16 1.73 -5.26
C THR A 302 -15.12 0.53 -5.20
N PRO A 303 -15.13 -0.24 -4.11
CA PRO A 303 -16.18 -1.22 -3.85
C PRO A 303 -17.58 -0.62 -3.87
N MET A 304 -17.73 0.65 -3.50
CA MET A 304 -19.00 1.39 -3.57
C MET A 304 -19.45 1.60 -5.02
N ASP A 305 -18.54 2.02 -5.90
CA ASP A 305 -18.82 2.15 -7.33
C ASP A 305 -19.19 0.78 -7.93
N LEU A 306 -18.43 -0.27 -7.58
CA LEU A 306 -18.73 -1.62 -8.01
C LEU A 306 -20.11 -2.06 -7.52
N ASN A 307 -20.49 -1.78 -6.27
CA ASN A 307 -21.78 -2.18 -5.73
C ASN A 307 -22.95 -1.41 -6.34
N SER A 308 -22.85 -0.08 -6.39
CA SER A 308 -23.96 0.82 -6.72
C SER A 308 -24.24 0.96 -8.22
N LYS A 309 -23.23 0.77 -9.08
CA LYS A 309 -23.39 0.94 -10.53
C LYS A 309 -23.93 -0.33 -11.19
N SER A 310 -24.71 -0.12 -12.26
CA SER A 310 -25.07 -1.16 -13.21
C SER A 310 -23.86 -1.58 -14.06
N LEU A 311 -23.91 -2.76 -14.67
CA LEU A 311 -22.84 -3.23 -15.58
C LEU A 311 -22.61 -2.30 -16.77
N SER A 312 -23.67 -1.66 -17.28
CA SER A 312 -23.57 -0.69 -18.38
C SER A 312 -22.75 0.53 -17.96
N GLN A 313 -23.00 1.05 -16.76
CA GLN A 313 -22.23 2.17 -16.20
C GLN A 313 -20.77 1.77 -15.92
N ILE A 314 -20.54 0.57 -15.36
CA ILE A 314 -19.18 0.03 -15.15
C ILE A 314 -18.44 -0.07 -16.49
N ARG A 315 -19.10 -0.58 -17.54
CA ARG A 315 -18.52 -0.66 -18.88
C ARG A 315 -18.14 0.73 -19.42
N GLN A 316 -19.04 1.70 -19.34
CA GLN A 316 -18.76 3.06 -19.79
C GLN A 316 -17.58 3.68 -19.04
N ASP A 317 -17.49 3.46 -17.72
CA ASP A 317 -16.34 3.93 -16.94
C ASP A 317 -15.03 3.29 -17.41
N LEU A 318 -15.02 1.97 -17.64
CA LEU A 318 -13.82 1.25 -18.08
C LEU A 318 -13.39 1.63 -19.50
N GLU A 319 -14.35 1.79 -20.42
CA GLU A 319 -14.09 2.27 -21.80
C GLU A 319 -13.51 3.68 -21.78
N ARG A 320 -14.07 4.57 -20.94
CA ARG A 320 -13.54 5.94 -20.74
C ARG A 320 -12.13 5.92 -20.17
N ILE A 321 -11.86 5.08 -19.16
CA ILE A 321 -10.53 4.91 -18.57
C ILE A 321 -9.53 4.43 -19.63
N ALA A 322 -9.89 3.42 -20.42
CA ALA A 322 -9.03 2.91 -21.48
C ALA A 322 -8.71 3.98 -22.53
N GLN A 323 -9.72 4.70 -22.99
CA GLN A 323 -9.56 5.73 -24.02
C GLN A 323 -8.68 6.90 -23.53
N LEU A 324 -8.92 7.40 -22.33
CA LEU A 324 -8.27 8.63 -21.84
C LEU A 324 -6.96 8.37 -21.09
N TYR A 325 -6.82 7.21 -20.45
CA TYR A 325 -5.82 7.00 -19.40
C TYR A 325 -4.84 5.85 -19.62
N ALA A 326 -5.15 4.92 -20.53
CA ALA A 326 -4.24 3.83 -20.85
C ALA A 326 -2.87 4.36 -21.36
N PRO A 327 -1.74 3.69 -21.04
CA PRO A 327 -1.67 2.48 -20.22
C PRO A 327 -1.86 2.77 -18.72
N CYS A 328 -2.66 1.96 -18.02
CA CYS A 328 -2.98 2.15 -16.60
C CYS A 328 -3.45 0.86 -15.89
N ASP A 329 -3.49 0.92 -14.56
CA ASP A 329 -4.21 -0.06 -13.74
C ASP A 329 -5.61 0.44 -13.33
N VAL A 330 -6.55 -0.46 -13.17
CA VAL A 330 -7.83 -0.25 -12.49
C VAL A 330 -7.80 -1.10 -11.21
N VAL A 331 -7.82 -0.44 -10.06
CA VAL A 331 -7.57 -1.10 -8.77
C VAL A 331 -8.88 -1.18 -8.00
N LEU A 332 -9.36 -2.39 -7.80
CA LEU A 332 -10.49 -2.72 -6.93
C LEU A 332 -9.95 -3.29 -5.62
N ALA A 333 -9.51 -2.40 -4.75
CA ALA A 333 -9.10 -2.76 -3.41
C ALA A 333 -10.33 -3.04 -2.53
N ASP A 334 -10.12 -3.82 -1.47
CA ASP A 334 -11.03 -3.93 -0.33
C ASP A 334 -12.44 -4.48 -0.67
N ILE A 335 -12.51 -5.47 -1.56
CA ILE A 335 -13.77 -6.18 -1.81
C ILE A 335 -14.21 -6.93 -0.54
N GLU A 336 -15.40 -6.57 -0.05
CA GLU A 336 -16.02 -7.13 1.15
C GLU A 336 -16.89 -8.37 0.86
N ASP A 337 -17.22 -9.10 1.93
CA ASP A 337 -17.98 -10.37 1.88
C ASP A 337 -19.29 -10.30 1.09
N GLY A 338 -20.01 -9.17 1.16
CA GLY A 338 -21.30 -8.99 0.50
C GLY A 338 -21.24 -8.78 -1.01
N MET A 339 -20.06 -8.68 -1.63
CA MET A 339 -19.94 -8.46 -3.08
C MET A 339 -20.16 -9.77 -3.85
N PRO A 340 -21.13 -9.85 -4.78
CA PRO A 340 -21.36 -11.07 -5.57
C PRO A 340 -20.20 -11.35 -6.53
N ASP A 341 -19.70 -12.60 -6.54
CA ASP A 341 -18.64 -13.05 -7.44
C ASP A 341 -18.98 -12.81 -8.92
N GLU A 342 -20.23 -13.04 -9.31
CA GLU A 342 -20.73 -12.82 -10.67
C GLU A 342 -20.46 -11.38 -11.14
N LYS A 343 -20.59 -10.39 -10.25
CA LYS A 343 -20.34 -8.98 -10.58
C LYS A 343 -18.86 -8.72 -10.85
N ILE A 344 -17.98 -9.37 -10.08
CA ILE A 344 -16.52 -9.31 -10.26
C ILE A 344 -16.12 -9.98 -11.58
N ILE A 345 -16.66 -11.17 -11.86
CA ILE A 345 -16.44 -11.92 -13.10
C ILE A 345 -16.88 -11.09 -14.32
N GLN A 346 -18.06 -10.46 -14.25
CA GLN A 346 -18.56 -9.61 -15.33
C GLN A 346 -17.67 -8.39 -15.56
N LEU A 347 -17.15 -7.76 -14.51
CA LEU A 347 -16.18 -6.66 -14.63
C LEU A 347 -14.89 -7.13 -15.32
N LEU A 348 -14.33 -8.26 -14.89
CA LEU A 348 -13.13 -8.83 -15.49
C LEU A 348 -13.32 -9.16 -16.97
N ASN A 349 -14.49 -9.73 -17.33
CA ASN A 349 -14.88 -10.00 -18.71
C ASN A 349 -15.05 -8.74 -19.57
N ILE A 350 -15.40 -7.60 -18.96
CA ILE A 350 -15.48 -6.32 -19.67
C ILE A 350 -14.07 -5.84 -19.98
N VAL A 351 -13.16 -5.85 -19.00
CA VAL A 351 -11.78 -5.36 -19.21
C VAL A 351 -11.02 -6.20 -20.23
N GLU A 352 -11.22 -7.51 -20.29
CA GLU A 352 -10.57 -8.35 -21.33
C GLU A 352 -10.99 -8.01 -22.77
N LYS A 353 -12.07 -7.26 -22.95
CA LYS A 353 -12.60 -6.87 -24.27
C LYS A 353 -12.21 -5.44 -24.65
N ILE A 354 -11.57 -4.69 -23.76
CA ILE A 354 -11.13 -3.31 -23.92
C ILE A 354 -9.61 -3.30 -24.06
#